data_AF-A0AAE0FIQ1-F1
#
_entry.id   AF-A0AAE0FIQ1-F1
#
_cell.length_a   1.000
_cell.length_b   1.000
_cell.length_c   1.000
_cell.angle_alpha   90.00
_cell.angle_beta   90.00
_cell.angle_gamma   90.00
#
_symmetry.space_group_name_H-M   'P 1'
#
loop_
_entity.id
_entity.type
_entity.pdbx_description
1 polymer ?
#
loop_
_entity_poly.entity_id
_entity_poly.type
_entity_poly.pdbx_seq_one_letter_code
_entity_poly.pdbx_strand_id
1 'polypeptide(L)'
;MGLHADTLVHRVDADPIPARSLVRGMAVRTLSGAPANVVCVVRTDVSLVPNGCRLANCGDRRWISEYHPVCRISAQRATRWWHARDTGDVRSTPECAHVYDIVLDHEHTVCVGTDPLFGIATLGHRFEDNCVQHPYFGSDRIIQDLARFPSYKRNGLVDLRADMFVRDKSLNVIVRIQNNDASSGSCTLA
;
A
#
# COMPACT_ATOMS: atom_id res chain seq x y z
N MET A 1 -0.37 -5.71 1.42
CA MET A 1 -0.29 -5.48 -0.04
C MET A 1 -1.28 -4.38 -0.38
N GLY A 2 -1.13 -3.69 -1.51
CA GLY A 2 -1.76 -2.40 -1.77
C GLY A 2 -2.75 -2.37 -2.95
N LEU A 3 -2.64 -1.33 -3.76
CA LEU A 3 -3.50 -0.98 -4.88
C LEU A 3 -3.01 -1.58 -6.21
N HIS A 4 -3.92 -2.02 -7.07
CA HIS A 4 -3.62 -2.24 -8.48
C HIS A 4 -3.10 -0.95 -9.15
N ALA A 5 -2.24 -1.09 -10.17
CA ALA A 5 -1.62 0.04 -10.88
C ALA A 5 -2.62 1.08 -11.40
N ASP A 6 -3.77 0.63 -11.90
CA ASP A 6 -4.84 1.47 -12.47
C ASP A 6 -5.85 2.01 -11.45
N THR A 7 -5.76 1.62 -10.17
CA THR A 7 -6.65 2.17 -9.15
C THR A 7 -6.40 3.66 -9.04
N LEU A 8 -7.47 4.45 -9.18
CA LEU A 8 -7.39 5.90 -9.14
C LEU A 8 -7.17 6.40 -7.72
N VAL A 9 -6.31 7.40 -7.58
CA VAL A 9 -5.96 8.05 -6.31
C VAL A 9 -6.26 9.54 -6.45
N HIS A 10 -7.02 10.09 -5.50
CA HIS A 10 -7.44 11.49 -5.55
C HIS A 10 -6.29 12.42 -5.15
N ARG A 11 -5.97 13.36 -6.03
CA ARG A 11 -5.04 14.46 -5.75
C ARG A 11 -5.78 15.70 -5.26
N VAL A 12 -5.05 16.59 -4.60
CA VAL A 12 -5.56 17.92 -4.26
C VAL A 12 -5.76 18.70 -5.55
N ASP A 13 -6.96 19.27 -5.71
CA ASP A 13 -7.37 20.20 -6.79
C ASP A 13 -7.02 19.77 -8.22
N ALA A 14 -6.99 18.46 -8.47
CA ALA A 14 -6.72 17.89 -9.78
C ALA A 14 -7.46 16.56 -9.95
N ASP A 15 -7.56 16.11 -11.20
CA ASP A 15 -8.17 14.82 -11.53
C ASP A 15 -7.43 13.66 -10.85
N PRO A 16 -8.17 12.61 -10.42
CA PRO A 16 -7.58 11.38 -9.91
C PRO A 16 -6.62 10.75 -10.92
N ILE A 17 -5.52 10.19 -10.42
CA ILE A 17 -4.51 9.54 -11.25
C ILE A 17 -4.36 8.06 -10.89
N PRO A 18 -3.89 7.21 -11.81
CA PRO A 18 -3.53 5.84 -11.47
C PRO A 18 -2.48 5.79 -10.34
N ALA A 19 -2.58 4.80 -9.45
CA ALA A 19 -1.64 4.59 -8.36
C ALA A 19 -0.18 4.49 -8.84
N ARG A 20 0.05 3.91 -10.03
CA ARG A 20 1.39 3.84 -10.65
C ARG A 20 2.02 5.20 -11.00
N SER A 21 1.21 6.25 -11.06
CA SER A 21 1.63 7.60 -11.42
C SER A 21 1.91 8.49 -10.20
N LEU A 22 1.72 7.96 -8.98
CA LEU A 22 2.09 8.67 -7.76
C LEU A 22 3.60 8.87 -7.69
N VAL A 23 4.01 10.02 -7.18
CA VAL A 23 5.42 10.35 -6.94
C VAL A 23 5.55 11.10 -5.63
N ARG A 24 6.74 11.05 -5.04
CA ARG A 24 7.07 11.81 -3.83
C ARG A 24 6.80 13.30 -4.01
N GLY A 25 6.29 13.94 -2.96
CA GLY A 25 5.95 15.37 -2.92
C GLY A 25 4.56 15.69 -3.50
N MET A 26 3.86 14.71 -4.07
CA MET A 26 2.50 14.92 -4.54
C MET A 26 1.52 15.02 -3.37
N ALA A 27 0.67 16.05 -3.38
CA ALA A 27 -0.41 16.20 -2.41
C ALA A 27 -1.64 15.35 -2.81
N VAL A 28 -2.12 14.54 -1.87
CA VAL A 28 -3.30 13.66 -2.05
C VAL A 28 -4.42 14.03 -1.08
N ARG A 29 -5.66 13.70 -1.44
CA ARG A 29 -6.82 13.85 -0.56
C ARG A 29 -6.87 12.69 0.42
N THR A 30 -6.99 13.03 1.70
CA THR A 30 -7.16 12.06 2.78
C THR A 30 -8.63 12.03 3.21
N LEU A 31 -9.01 11.03 4.01
CA LEU A 31 -10.41 10.84 4.43
C LEU A 31 -10.92 11.90 5.41
N SER A 32 -10.04 12.62 6.11
CA SER A 32 -10.45 13.78 6.91
C SER A 32 -10.78 15.01 6.06
N GLY A 33 -10.44 14.98 4.76
CA GLY A 33 -10.48 16.11 3.85
C GLY A 33 -9.23 16.98 3.89
N ALA A 34 -8.36 16.82 4.90
CA ALA A 34 -7.06 17.49 4.93
C ALA A 34 -6.11 16.90 3.86
N PRO A 35 -5.27 17.71 3.21
CA PRO A 35 -4.28 17.20 2.27
C PRO A 35 -3.08 16.58 2.99
N ALA A 36 -2.49 15.53 2.42
CA ALA A 36 -1.20 14.98 2.88
C ALA A 36 -0.24 14.75 1.71
N ASN A 37 1.06 14.78 1.97
CA ASN A 37 2.07 14.60 0.93
C ASN A 37 2.57 13.17 0.87
N VAL A 38 2.72 12.64 -0.36
CA VAL A 38 3.39 11.37 -0.60
C VAL A 38 4.87 11.50 -0.22
N VAL A 39 5.30 10.73 0.78
CA VAL A 39 6.71 10.62 1.18
C VAL A 39 7.39 9.51 0.39
N CYS A 40 6.70 8.40 0.19
CA CYS A 40 7.21 7.24 -0.54
C CYS A 40 6.06 6.51 -1.24
N VAL A 41 6.34 6.01 -2.43
CA VAL A 41 5.54 5.01 -3.14
C VAL A 41 6.29 3.69 -3.08
N VAL A 42 5.61 2.63 -2.68
CA VAL A 42 6.16 1.28 -2.62
C VAL A 42 5.56 0.48 -3.76
N ARG A 43 6.39 0.03 -4.70
CA ARG A 43 5.97 -0.84 -5.79
C ARG A 43 6.44 -2.25 -5.49
N THR A 44 5.51 -3.16 -5.25
CA THR A 44 5.81 -4.56 -4.99
C THR A 44 5.59 -5.39 -6.24
N ASP A 45 6.64 -6.06 -6.71
CA ASP A 45 6.58 -7.05 -7.77
C ASP A 45 5.83 -8.30 -7.27
N VAL A 46 4.74 -8.62 -7.97
CA VAL A 46 3.87 -9.76 -7.71
C VAL A 46 3.76 -10.70 -8.92
N SER A 47 4.61 -10.50 -9.95
CA SER A 47 4.62 -11.30 -11.18
C SER A 47 4.92 -12.78 -10.95
N LEU A 48 5.67 -13.11 -9.89
CA LEU A 48 6.02 -14.47 -9.52
C LEU A 48 5.08 -15.09 -8.48
N VAL A 49 4.00 -14.40 -8.08
CA VAL A 49 3.01 -14.96 -7.15
C VAL A 49 2.24 -16.07 -7.88
N PRO A 50 2.27 -17.33 -7.39
CA PRO A 50 1.51 -18.42 -8.00
C PRO A 50 0.02 -18.07 -8.06
N ASN A 51 -0.60 -18.22 -9.23
CA ASN A 51 -1.99 -17.84 -9.51
C ASN A 51 -2.29 -16.33 -9.43
N GLY A 52 -1.26 -15.48 -9.54
CA GLY A 52 -1.39 -14.03 -9.58
C GLY A 52 -1.77 -13.37 -8.25
N CYS A 53 -1.84 -12.04 -8.25
CA CYS A 53 -2.24 -11.28 -7.08
C CYS A 53 -3.77 -11.40 -6.87
N ARG A 54 -4.20 -11.67 -5.62
CA ARG A 54 -5.63 -11.65 -5.26
C ARG A 54 -6.07 -10.23 -4.94
N LEU A 55 -6.94 -9.71 -5.79
CA LEU A 55 -7.48 -8.35 -5.71
C LEU A 55 -9.00 -8.39 -5.57
N ALA A 56 -9.54 -7.57 -4.68
CA ALA A 56 -10.96 -7.30 -4.55
C ALA A 56 -11.37 -6.13 -5.45
N ASN A 57 -12.44 -6.31 -6.22
CA ASN A 57 -13.12 -5.24 -6.93
C ASN A 57 -14.06 -4.51 -5.98
N CYS A 58 -13.62 -3.36 -5.46
CA CYS A 58 -14.38 -2.55 -4.53
C CYS A 58 -15.29 -1.52 -5.25
N GLY A 59 -15.62 -1.76 -6.52
CA GLY A 59 -16.35 -0.82 -7.39
C GLY A 59 -15.49 0.34 -7.92
N ASP A 60 -16.01 1.15 -8.84
CA ASP A 60 -15.40 2.37 -9.40
C ASP A 60 -13.89 2.28 -9.72
N ARG A 61 -13.50 1.21 -10.42
CA ARG A 61 -12.09 0.96 -10.81
C ARG A 61 -11.14 0.80 -9.62
N ARG A 62 -11.64 0.44 -8.44
CA ARG A 62 -10.84 0.10 -7.26
C ARG A 62 -10.54 -1.40 -7.26
N TRP A 63 -9.34 -1.75 -7.68
CA TRP A 63 -8.78 -3.08 -7.48
C TRP A 63 -7.73 -3.00 -6.39
N ILE A 64 -8.01 -3.64 -5.26
CA ILE A 64 -7.25 -3.50 -4.02
C ILE A 64 -6.95 -4.90 -3.49
N SER A 65 -5.74 -5.14 -2.99
CA SER A 65 -5.40 -6.48 -2.47
C SER A 65 -6.35 -6.89 -1.35
N GLU A 66 -6.74 -8.17 -1.34
CA GLU A 66 -7.95 -8.64 -0.66
C GLU A 66 -8.03 -8.33 0.85
N TYR A 67 -6.89 -8.25 1.54
CA TYR A 67 -6.80 -7.96 2.98
C TYR A 67 -6.41 -6.53 3.30
N HIS A 68 -6.26 -5.66 2.30
CA HIS A 68 -5.93 -4.27 2.55
C HIS A 68 -7.11 -3.58 3.26
N PRO A 69 -6.85 -2.77 4.30
CA PRO A 69 -7.90 -2.06 5.02
C PRO A 69 -8.52 -0.97 4.17
N VAL A 70 -9.85 -1.01 4.03
CA VAL A 70 -10.65 -0.02 3.31
C VAL A 70 -11.73 0.53 4.22
N CYS A 71 -12.16 1.76 3.96
CA CYS A 71 -13.31 2.34 4.65
C CYS A 71 -14.05 3.31 3.74
N ARG A 72 -15.28 3.62 4.16
CA ARG A 72 -16.12 4.64 3.52
C ARG A 72 -16.58 5.61 4.59
N ILE A 73 -16.32 6.90 4.38
CA ILE A 73 -16.81 7.94 5.28
C ILE A 73 -18.28 8.23 4.99
N SER A 74 -19.06 8.44 6.04
CA SER A 74 -20.48 8.84 5.97
C SER A 74 -20.72 9.92 6.99
N ALA A 75 -21.38 11.01 6.59
CA ALA A 75 -21.70 12.12 7.49
C ALA A 75 -22.57 11.70 8.70
N GLN A 76 -23.23 10.54 8.63
CA GLN A 76 -24.13 10.06 9.69
C GLN A 76 -23.57 8.91 10.53
N ARG A 77 -22.34 8.42 10.26
CA ARG A 77 -21.79 7.25 10.97
C ARG A 77 -20.29 7.39 11.21
N ALA A 78 -19.83 6.83 12.33
CA ALA A 78 -18.41 6.66 12.59
C ALA A 78 -17.75 5.86 11.47
N THR A 79 -16.51 6.23 11.13
CA THR A 79 -15.68 5.50 10.17
C THR A 79 -15.53 4.06 10.62
N ARG A 80 -15.78 3.11 9.72
CA ARG A 80 -15.60 1.68 9.96
C ARG A 80 -14.63 1.13 8.92
N TRP A 81 -13.70 0.30 9.38
CA TRP A 81 -12.75 -0.41 8.54
C TRP A 81 -13.25 -1.81 8.18
N TRP A 82 -12.93 -2.22 6.96
CA TRP A 82 -13.17 -3.56 6.42
C TRP A 82 -11.91 -4.05 5.69
N HIS A 83 -11.79 -5.35 5.48
CA HIS A 83 -10.87 -5.83 4.45
C HIS A 83 -11.52 -5.64 3.08
N ALA A 84 -10.72 -5.31 2.06
CA ALA A 84 -11.22 -5.09 0.70
C ALA A 84 -12.11 -6.24 0.19
N ARG A 85 -11.75 -7.49 0.51
CA ARG A 85 -12.52 -8.71 0.18
C ARG A 85 -13.94 -8.75 0.73
N ASP A 86 -14.22 -7.99 1.77
CA ASP A 86 -15.54 -7.94 2.41
C ASP A 86 -16.44 -6.89 1.71
N THR A 87 -15.92 -6.17 0.72
CA THR A 87 -16.62 -5.09 0.01
C THR A 87 -16.94 -5.40 -1.45
N GLY A 88 -16.47 -6.53 -1.99
CA GLY A 88 -16.75 -6.94 -3.37
C GLY A 88 -16.06 -8.24 -3.79
N ASP A 89 -16.14 -8.56 -5.10
CA ASP A 89 -15.62 -9.81 -5.66
C ASP A 89 -14.10 -9.88 -5.63
N VAL A 90 -13.55 -10.97 -5.10
CA VAL A 90 -12.11 -11.24 -5.13
C VAL A 90 -11.75 -12.07 -6.36
N ARG A 91 -10.78 -11.62 -7.13
CA ARG A 91 -10.24 -12.33 -8.29
C ARG A 91 -8.72 -12.45 -8.21
N SER A 92 -8.22 -13.57 -8.70
CA SER A 92 -6.81 -13.72 -9.06
C SER A 92 -6.55 -12.99 -10.37
N THR A 93 -5.55 -12.12 -10.38
CA THR A 93 -5.16 -11.31 -11.55
C THR A 93 -3.74 -11.69 -11.99
N PRO A 94 -3.57 -12.75 -12.80
CA PRO A 94 -2.24 -13.19 -13.27
C PRO A 94 -1.52 -12.13 -14.12
N GLU A 95 -2.26 -11.19 -14.70
CA GLU A 95 -1.73 -10.03 -15.44
C GLU A 95 -1.22 -8.89 -14.54
N CYS A 96 -1.51 -8.93 -13.23
CA CYS A 96 -1.02 -7.92 -12.31
C CYS A 96 0.46 -8.15 -12.01
N ALA A 97 1.34 -7.34 -12.60
CA ALA A 97 2.77 -7.41 -12.34
C ALA A 97 3.17 -6.71 -11.03
N HIS A 98 2.45 -5.65 -10.64
CA HIS A 98 2.81 -4.83 -9.48
C HIS A 98 1.59 -4.34 -8.72
N VAL A 99 1.73 -4.27 -7.39
CA VAL A 99 0.83 -3.53 -6.50
C VAL A 99 1.56 -2.35 -5.84
N TYR A 100 0.81 -1.31 -5.51
CA TYR A 100 1.32 -0.03 -5.05
C TYR A 100 0.81 0.29 -3.65
N ASP A 101 1.71 0.64 -2.74
CA ASP A 101 1.39 1.14 -1.41
C ASP A 101 2.05 2.51 -1.20
N ILE A 102 1.59 3.26 -0.20
CA ILE A 102 1.93 4.67 -0.05
C ILE A 102 2.39 4.92 1.39
N VAL A 103 3.36 5.81 1.56
CA VAL A 103 3.67 6.43 2.85
C VAL A 103 3.35 7.91 2.72
N LEU A 104 2.53 8.42 3.62
CA LEU A 104 2.21 9.85 3.75
C LEU A 104 3.00 10.46 4.91
N ASP A 105 3.13 11.78 4.90
CA ASP A 105 3.77 12.54 5.99
C ASP A 105 2.85 12.65 7.23
N HIS A 106 1.53 12.64 7.04
CA HIS A 106 0.51 12.60 8.09
C HIS A 106 -0.81 12.00 7.56
N GLU A 107 -1.83 11.90 8.44
CA GLU A 107 -3.17 11.30 8.24
C GLU A 107 -3.20 9.81 7.91
N HIS A 108 -2.26 9.34 7.10
CA HIS A 108 -2.09 7.95 6.66
C HIS A 108 -3.34 7.29 6.08
N THR A 109 -4.22 8.08 5.46
CA THR A 109 -5.32 7.59 4.62
C THR A 109 -5.30 8.27 3.27
N VAL A 110 -5.82 7.59 2.24
CA VAL A 110 -5.97 8.20 0.91
C VAL A 110 -7.30 7.81 0.27
N CYS A 111 -7.95 8.78 -0.36
CA CYS A 111 -9.18 8.56 -1.13
C CYS A 111 -8.87 7.90 -2.47
N VAL A 112 -9.66 6.89 -2.87
CA VAL A 112 -9.43 6.09 -4.08
C VAL A 112 -10.71 5.80 -4.87
N GLY A 113 -10.54 5.57 -6.17
CA GLY A 113 -11.64 5.38 -7.13
C GLY A 113 -12.13 6.69 -7.71
N THR A 114 -13.41 6.73 -8.10
CA THR A 114 -14.08 7.97 -8.53
C THR A 114 -14.97 8.58 -7.44
N ASP A 115 -15.29 7.82 -6.39
CA ASP A 115 -16.00 8.29 -5.20
C ASP A 115 -14.99 8.78 -4.14
N PRO A 116 -14.94 10.10 -3.84
CA PRO A 116 -13.98 10.64 -2.88
C PRO A 116 -14.26 10.24 -1.42
N LEU A 117 -15.38 9.56 -1.14
CA LEU A 117 -15.73 9.08 0.19
C LEU A 117 -15.17 7.68 0.51
N PHE A 118 -14.59 7.00 -0.47
CA PHE A 118 -13.94 5.70 -0.28
C PHE A 118 -12.44 5.90 -0.12
N GLY A 119 -11.85 5.30 0.90
CA GLY A 119 -10.42 5.40 1.15
C GLY A 119 -9.80 4.14 1.72
N ILE A 120 -8.47 4.17 1.79
CA ILE A 120 -7.65 3.07 2.31
C ILE A 120 -6.71 3.57 3.40
N ALA A 121 -6.23 2.65 4.23
CA ALA A 121 -5.10 2.91 5.11
C ALA A 121 -3.78 2.85 4.32
N THR A 122 -2.83 3.70 4.64
CA THR A 122 -1.50 3.69 4.03
C THR A 122 -0.48 3.07 4.98
N LEU A 123 0.76 2.84 4.55
CA LEU A 123 1.80 2.32 5.43
C LEU A 123 2.12 3.29 6.57
N GLY A 124 2.36 2.74 7.76
CA GLY A 124 2.67 3.50 8.97
C GLY A 124 1.48 4.20 9.61
N HIS A 125 0.25 3.73 9.36
CA HIS A 125 -0.97 4.42 9.77
C HIS A 125 -1.25 4.49 11.28
N ARG A 126 -0.66 3.60 12.10
CA ARG A 126 -0.84 3.54 13.57
C ARG A 126 -2.30 3.45 14.05
N PHE A 127 -3.21 3.00 13.19
CA PHE A 127 -4.61 2.78 13.60
C PHE A 127 -4.73 1.49 14.40
N GLU A 128 -5.61 1.53 15.39
CA GLU A 128 -5.79 0.44 16.37
C GLU A 128 -7.15 -0.26 16.24
N ASP A 129 -8.01 0.21 15.33
CA ASP A 129 -9.29 -0.44 15.06
C ASP A 129 -9.11 -1.85 14.51
N ASN A 130 -10.10 -2.70 14.81
CA ASN A 130 -10.19 -4.04 14.22
C ASN A 130 -10.15 -3.97 12.68
N CYS A 131 -9.51 -4.96 12.05
CA CYS A 131 -9.29 -5.08 10.59
C CYS A 131 -8.27 -4.11 9.98
N VAL A 132 -7.89 -3.01 10.64
CA VAL A 132 -6.86 -2.09 10.14
C VAL A 132 -5.56 -2.16 10.93
N GLN A 133 -5.61 -2.59 12.20
CA GLN A 133 -4.40 -2.73 13.01
C GLN A 133 -3.43 -3.75 12.39
N HIS A 134 -2.21 -3.28 12.12
CA HIS A 134 -1.13 -4.10 11.58
C HIS A 134 0.17 -3.91 12.39
N PRO A 135 0.69 -4.94 13.08
CA PRO A 135 1.85 -4.80 13.96
C PRO A 135 3.11 -4.26 13.27
N TYR A 136 3.29 -4.59 11.99
CA TYR A 136 4.42 -4.14 11.20
C TYR A 136 4.02 -3.03 10.21
N PHE A 137 3.10 -3.30 9.28
CA PHE A 137 2.71 -2.33 8.24
C PHE A 137 2.00 -1.09 8.78
N GLY A 138 1.38 -1.16 9.95
CA GLY A 138 0.75 -0.03 10.63
C GLY A 138 1.68 0.69 11.60
N SER A 139 2.98 0.39 11.60
CA SER A 139 3.94 0.95 12.55
C SER A 139 5.04 1.77 11.87
N ASP A 140 5.84 2.50 12.65
CA ASP A 140 7.04 3.17 12.14
C ASP A 140 8.12 2.22 11.64
N ARG A 141 8.05 0.93 11.99
CA ARG A 141 9.05 -0.06 11.58
C ARG A 141 9.11 -0.21 10.06
N ILE A 142 7.96 -0.20 9.37
CA ILE A 142 7.94 -0.25 7.90
C ILE A 142 8.57 1.01 7.30
N ILE A 143 8.32 2.19 7.87
CA ILE A 143 8.90 3.45 7.38
C ILE A 143 10.42 3.44 7.59
N GLN A 144 10.89 2.98 8.74
CA GLN A 144 12.31 2.86 9.07
C GLN A 144 13.03 1.89 8.13
N ASP A 145 12.43 0.75 7.81
CA ASP A 145 13.02 -0.20 6.87
C ASP A 145 13.03 0.36 5.43
N LEU A 146 11.93 1.00 4.98
CA LEU A 146 11.87 1.67 3.68
C LEU A 146 12.94 2.76 3.55
N ALA A 147 13.19 3.53 4.61
CA ALA A 147 14.19 4.60 4.61
C ALA A 147 15.65 4.12 4.42
N ARG A 148 15.91 2.82 4.54
CA ARG A 148 17.22 2.20 4.29
C ARG A 148 17.46 1.94 2.80
N PHE A 149 16.43 1.97 1.95
CA PHE A 149 16.60 1.85 0.51
C PHE A 149 17.15 3.16 -0.06
N PRO A 150 18.24 3.14 -0.87
CA PRO A 150 18.76 4.37 -1.47
C PRO A 150 17.74 5.14 -2.30
N SER A 151 16.82 4.42 -2.96
CA SER A 151 15.77 5.01 -3.79
C SER A 151 14.74 5.79 -2.97
N TYR A 152 14.48 5.40 -1.71
CA TYR A 152 13.63 6.16 -0.80
C TYR A 152 14.08 7.63 -0.68
N LYS A 153 15.38 7.83 -0.45
CA LYS A 153 15.96 9.18 -0.35
C LYS A 153 16.03 9.88 -1.71
N ARG A 154 16.40 9.14 -2.76
CA ARG A 154 16.66 9.69 -4.10
C ARG A 154 15.39 10.17 -4.80
N ASN A 155 14.34 9.36 -4.84
CA ASN A 155 13.13 9.64 -5.59
C ASN A 155 11.84 9.25 -4.86
N GLY A 156 11.93 8.59 -3.70
CA GLY A 156 10.77 8.12 -2.94
C GLY A 156 10.00 6.99 -3.62
N LEU A 157 10.63 6.24 -4.53
CA LEU A 157 10.07 5.01 -5.09
C LEU A 157 10.89 3.82 -4.58
N VAL A 158 10.28 2.93 -3.81
CA VAL A 158 10.91 1.71 -3.32
C VAL A 158 10.33 0.51 -4.03
N ASP A 159 11.20 -0.24 -4.70
CA ASP A 159 10.86 -1.50 -5.35
C ASP A 159 11.07 -2.66 -4.40
N LEU A 160 10.04 -3.46 -4.19
CA LEU A 160 10.07 -4.65 -3.34
C LEU A 160 9.75 -5.89 -4.16
N ARG A 161 10.37 -7.01 -3.78
CA ARG A 161 10.08 -8.35 -4.29
C ARG A 161 9.61 -9.26 -3.17
N ALA A 162 8.99 -10.39 -3.52
CA ALA A 162 8.48 -11.35 -2.55
C ALA A 162 9.56 -11.85 -1.56
N ASP A 163 10.81 -12.03 -2.00
CA ASP A 163 11.94 -12.50 -1.19
C ASP A 163 12.47 -11.45 -0.18
N MET A 164 11.99 -10.21 -0.26
CA MET A 164 12.38 -9.13 0.66
C MET A 164 11.51 -9.08 1.92
N PHE A 165 10.34 -9.75 1.92
CA PHE A 165 9.45 -9.78 3.07
C PHE A 165 9.84 -10.90 4.03
N VAL A 166 10.23 -10.54 5.24
CA VAL A 166 10.63 -11.51 6.26
C VAL A 166 9.44 -11.80 7.16
N ARG A 167 9.09 -13.08 7.25
CA ARG A 167 7.95 -13.58 8.00
C ARG A 167 8.40 -14.29 9.27
N ASP A 168 7.78 -13.96 10.39
CA ASP A 168 7.81 -14.80 11.57
C ASP A 168 6.96 -16.04 11.31
N LYS A 169 7.59 -17.22 11.34
CA LYS A 169 6.94 -18.49 11.03
C LYS A 169 5.93 -18.91 12.09
N SER A 170 6.16 -18.55 13.36
CA SER A 170 5.28 -18.94 14.47
C SER A 170 3.97 -18.16 14.46
N LEU A 171 4.05 -16.89 14.11
CA LEU A 171 2.91 -15.98 14.07
C LEU A 171 2.28 -15.87 12.68
N ASN A 172 2.97 -16.38 11.65
CA ASN A 172 2.61 -16.23 10.25
C ASN A 172 2.38 -14.76 9.84
N VAL A 173 3.19 -13.83 10.37
CA VAL A 173 3.11 -12.39 10.06
C VAL A 173 4.42 -11.85 9.50
N ILE A 174 4.33 -10.84 8.64
CA ILE A 174 5.51 -10.11 8.16
C ILE A 174 6.00 -9.20 9.30
N VAL A 175 7.29 -9.24 9.59
CA VAL A 175 7.90 -8.52 10.71
C VAL A 175 8.93 -7.49 10.30
N ARG A 176 9.48 -7.59 9.07
CA ARG A 176 10.41 -6.62 8.48
C ARG A 176 10.49 -6.77 6.96
N ILE A 177 11.00 -5.75 6.29
CA ILE A 177 11.51 -5.88 4.91
C ILE A 177 13.03 -5.78 4.94
N GLN A 178 13.69 -6.38 3.95
CA GLN A 178 15.14 -6.31 3.83
C GLN A 178 15.59 -6.00 2.41
N ASN A 179 16.65 -5.21 2.30
CA ASN A 179 17.29 -4.92 1.04
C ASN A 179 18.33 -6.01 0.75
N ASN A 180 17.97 -6.97 -0.11
CA ASN A 180 18.85 -8.07 -0.52
C ASN A 180 19.91 -7.64 -1.56
N ASP A 181 19.82 -6.42 -2.11
CA ASP A 181 20.76 -5.91 -3.10
C ASP A 181 22.06 -5.37 -2.46
N ALA A 182 22.16 -5.42 -1.12
CA ALA A 182 23.35 -5.05 -0.36
C ALA A 182 24.39 -6.19 -0.23
N SER A 183 24.12 -7.38 -0.78
CA SER A 183 24.98 -8.57 -0.64
C SER A 183 25.44 -9.19 -1.97
N SER A 184 25.93 -8.37 -2.91
CA SER A 184 26.74 -8.85 -4.05
C SER A 184 28.21 -8.45 -3.94
N GLY A 185 28.71 -8.30 -2.70
CA GLY A 185 30.13 -8.23 -2.39
C GLY A 185 30.55 -9.48 -1.61
N SER A 186 31.27 -10.39 -2.28
CA SER A 186 31.96 -11.58 -1.72
C SER A 186 31.07 -12.75 -1.30
N CYS A 187 30.97 -13.79 -2.15
CA CYS A 187 31.50 -15.10 -1.78
C CYS A 187 31.74 -15.98 -3.01
N THR A 188 32.93 -16.55 -3.04
CA THR A 188 33.57 -17.33 -4.10
C THR A 188 32.81 -18.62 -4.39
N LEU A 189 32.67 -18.95 -5.68
CA LEU A 189 32.39 -20.31 -6.13
C LEU A 189 33.58 -21.20 -5.74
N ALA A 190 33.31 -22.23 -4.94
CA ALA A 190 34.08 -23.46 -4.85
C ALA A 190 33.08 -24.63 -4.78
#